data_AF-A0A3P3EB37-F1
#
_entry.id   AF-A0A3P3EB37-F1
#
_cell.length_a   1.000
_cell.length_b   1.000
_cell.length_c   1.000
_cell.angle_alpha   90.00
_cell.angle_beta   90.00
_cell.angle_gamma   90.00
#
_symmetry.space_group_name_H-M   'P 1'
#
loop_
_entity.id
_entity.type
_entity.pdbx_description
1 polymer ?
#
loop_
_entity_poly.entity_id
_entity_poly.type
_entity_poly.pdbx_seq_one_letter_code
_entity_poly.pdbx_strand_id
1 'polypeptide(L)'
;MGNIDAAFRMALEQRAFEIGQLTNRNNFFMVFQGVLLAGLVQSQGAASPMMNFFVCLAGMAISCFQACMAGGAKYWQIRWEAAVKRLELMLLEEMKDQPKVFQLFTADMKHLTSAEQTRVRQINLAPARALDPLEVQKGFIQKLVNEDLKDSGRLIAFAISQRFSVSKIPFWVGFVLFWIWFFIWINTFAILGKPLGAWIAGLAWWDAEVFRFFSFVKA
;
A
#
# COMPACT_ATOMS: atom_id res chain seq x y z
N MET A 1 30.69 2.30 22.83
CA MET A 1 29.81 2.09 21.66
C MET A 1 28.37 2.17 22.14
N GLY A 2 27.47 2.80 21.40
CA GLY A 2 26.04 2.78 21.75
C GLY A 2 25.50 1.34 21.69
N ASN A 3 24.41 1.06 22.42
CA ASN A 3 23.82 -0.27 22.44
C ASN A 3 23.11 -0.55 21.09
N ILE A 4 23.80 -1.25 20.18
CA ILE A 4 23.31 -1.56 18.81
C ILE A 4 22.07 -2.45 18.87
N ASP A 5 22.01 -3.39 19.82
CA ASP A 5 20.83 -4.22 20.07
C ASP A 5 19.61 -3.37 20.42
N ALA A 6 19.76 -2.42 21.36
CA ALA A 6 18.69 -1.50 21.71
C ALA A 6 18.25 -0.62 20.53
N ALA A 7 19.19 -0.15 19.71
CA ALA A 7 18.89 0.63 18.51
C ALA A 7 18.14 -0.21 17.45
N PHE A 8 18.55 -1.47 17.27
CA PHE A 8 17.90 -2.40 16.34
C PHE A 8 16.48 -2.71 16.80
N ARG A 9 16.29 -3.02 18.09
CA ARG A 9 14.97 -3.23 18.68
C ARG A 9 14.06 -2.01 18.53
N MET A 10 14.57 -0.81 18.84
CA MET A 10 13.81 0.43 18.68
C MET A 10 13.40 0.67 17.22
N ALA A 11 14.27 0.36 16.26
CA ALA A 11 13.94 0.48 14.84
C ALA A 11 12.85 -0.51 14.40
N LEU A 12 12.84 -1.73 14.95
CA LEU A 12 11.76 -2.70 14.73
C LEU A 12 10.42 -2.24 15.33
N GLU A 13 10.45 -1.71 16.56
CA GLU A 13 9.27 -1.17 17.25
C GLU A 13 8.69 0.02 16.49
N GLN A 14 9.53 0.96 16.03
CA GLN A 14 9.10 2.09 15.20
C GLN A 14 8.44 1.61 13.91
N ARG A 15 9.02 0.61 13.22
CA ARG A 15 8.43 0.04 12.00
C ARG A 15 7.05 -0.54 12.27
N ALA A 16 6.89 -1.31 13.35
CA ALA A 16 5.61 -1.90 13.72
C ALA A 16 4.56 -0.83 14.04
N PHE A 17 4.95 0.19 14.82
CA PHE A 17 4.11 1.34 15.12
C PHE A 17 3.62 2.05 13.85
N GLU A 18 4.53 2.34 12.92
CA GLU A 18 4.23 3.05 11.68
C GLU A 18 3.35 2.26 10.72
N ILE A 19 3.51 0.94 10.65
CA ILE A 19 2.59 0.05 9.93
C ILE A 19 1.19 0.15 10.54
N GLY A 20 1.08 0.14 11.87
CA GLY A 20 -0.19 0.34 12.57
C GLY A 20 -0.83 1.69 12.24
N GLN A 21 -0.06 2.77 12.27
CA GLN A 21 -0.52 4.12 11.89
C GLN A 21 -0.94 4.20 10.42
N LEU A 22 -0.25 3.50 9.52
CA LEU A 22 -0.64 3.43 8.10
C LEU A 22 -2.02 2.76 7.95
N THR A 23 -2.25 1.63 8.62
CA THR A 23 -3.54 0.95 8.59
C THR A 23 -4.64 1.84 9.18
N ASN A 24 -4.40 2.49 10.32
CA ASN A 24 -5.38 3.40 10.93
C ASN A 24 -5.73 4.58 10.02
N ARG A 25 -4.74 5.25 9.42
CA ARG A 25 -4.96 6.35 8.47
C ARG A 25 -5.72 5.88 7.23
N ASN A 26 -5.37 4.71 6.68
CA ASN A 26 -6.07 4.16 5.52
C ASN A 26 -7.54 3.84 5.86
N ASN A 27 -7.79 3.22 7.02
CA ASN A 27 -9.14 2.90 7.47
C ASN A 27 -9.97 4.17 7.67
N PHE A 28 -9.40 5.23 8.22
CA PHE A 28 -10.05 6.54 8.33
C PHE A 28 -10.52 7.06 6.96
N PHE A 29 -9.64 7.08 5.97
CA PHE A 29 -10.01 7.53 4.61
C PHE A 29 -11.11 6.65 4.00
N MET A 30 -11.00 5.33 4.14
CA MET A 30 -12.00 4.39 3.63
C MET A 30 -13.38 4.60 4.26
N VAL A 31 -13.45 4.74 5.58
CA VAL A 31 -14.71 4.98 6.29
C VAL A 31 -15.30 6.34 5.90
N PHE A 32 -14.47 7.38 5.85
CA PHE A 32 -14.94 8.72 5.47
C PHE A 32 -15.51 8.73 4.05
N GLN A 33 -14.81 8.11 3.10
CA GLN A 33 -15.28 7.94 1.72
C GLN A 33 -16.58 7.14 1.64
N GLY A 34 -16.69 6.07 2.44
CA GLY A 34 -17.91 5.27 2.55
C GLY A 34 -19.10 6.07 3.08
N VAL A 35 -18.89 6.91 4.10
CA VAL A 35 -19.93 7.78 4.66
C VAL A 35 -20.38 8.84 3.65
N LEU A 36 -19.45 9.47 2.93
CA LEU A 36 -19.80 10.43 1.87
C LEU A 36 -20.64 9.77 0.77
N LEU A 37 -20.22 8.60 0.30
CA LEU A 37 -20.94 7.87 -0.76
C LEU A 37 -22.33 7.42 -0.27
N ALA A 38 -22.41 6.90 0.96
CA ALA A 38 -23.69 6.49 1.55
C ALA A 38 -24.65 7.68 1.71
N GLY A 39 -24.15 8.83 2.15
CA GLY A 39 -24.94 10.06 2.24
C GLY A 39 -25.45 10.54 0.89
N LEU A 40 -24.61 10.47 -0.15
CA LEU A 40 -25.02 10.81 -1.51
C LEU A 40 -26.11 9.86 -2.03
N VAL A 41 -25.94 8.55 -1.88
CA VAL A 41 -26.93 7.54 -2.30
C VAL A 41 -28.24 7.69 -1.51
N GLN A 42 -28.16 7.90 -0.19
CA GLN A 42 -29.33 8.09 0.66
C GLN A 42 -30.12 9.34 0.29
N SER A 43 -29.45 10.40 -0.17
CA SER A 43 -30.11 11.63 -0.58
C SER A 43 -31.03 11.46 -1.80
N GLN A 44 -30.90 10.39 -2.58
CA GLN A 44 -31.68 10.10 -3.80
C GLN A 44 -31.84 11.31 -4.76
N GLY A 45 -30.88 12.23 -4.78
CA GLY A 45 -30.96 13.45 -5.59
C GLY A 45 -31.88 14.55 -5.04
N ALA A 46 -32.45 14.39 -3.84
CA ALA A 46 -33.21 15.43 -3.13
C ALA A 46 -32.30 16.54 -2.57
N ALA A 47 -31.00 16.28 -2.45
CA ALA A 47 -30.02 17.29 -2.08
C ALA A 47 -29.87 18.34 -3.20
N SER A 48 -29.68 19.60 -2.81
CA SER A 48 -29.41 20.69 -3.76
C SER A 48 -28.25 20.31 -4.71
N PRO A 49 -28.34 20.58 -6.02
CA PRO A 49 -27.26 20.29 -6.98
C PRO A 49 -25.90 20.83 -6.55
N MET A 50 -25.89 21.98 -5.84
CA MET A 50 -24.68 22.57 -5.28
C MET A 50 -24.07 21.71 -4.15
N MET A 51 -24.89 21.07 -3.32
CA MET A 51 -24.41 20.15 -2.28
C MET A 51 -23.76 18.91 -2.91
N ASN A 52 -24.40 18.33 -3.93
CA ASN A 52 -23.84 17.18 -4.65
C ASN A 52 -22.49 17.52 -5.30
N PHE A 53 -22.38 18.71 -5.90
CA PHE A 53 -21.14 19.21 -6.46
C PHE A 53 -20.01 19.25 -5.41
N PHE A 54 -20.26 19.83 -4.24
CA PHE A 54 -19.25 19.94 -3.19
C PHE A 54 -18.91 18.61 -2.52
N VAL A 55 -19.89 17.72 -2.35
CA VAL A 55 -19.66 16.36 -1.82
C VAL A 55 -18.74 15.58 -2.77
N CYS A 56 -18.98 15.64 -4.08
CA CYS A 56 -18.13 14.97 -5.06
C CYS A 56 -16.71 15.57 -5.12
N LEU A 57 -16.59 16.91 -5.00
CA LEU A 57 -15.30 17.58 -4.93
C LEU A 57 -14.52 17.17 -3.66
N ALA A 58 -15.20 17.09 -2.52
CA ALA A 58 -14.63 16.59 -1.27
C ALA A 58 -14.19 15.13 -1.41
N GLY A 59 -15.01 14.27 -2.03
CA GLY A 59 -14.69 12.87 -2.32
C GLY A 59 -13.42 12.72 -3.18
N MET A 60 -13.28 13.52 -4.24
CA MET A 60 -12.05 13.57 -5.06
C MET A 60 -10.84 14.04 -4.24
N ALA A 61 -10.96 15.13 -3.48
CA ALA A 61 -9.86 15.67 -2.67
C ALA A 61 -9.36 14.66 -1.63
N ILE A 62 -10.28 14.02 -0.91
CA ILE A 62 -9.97 13.01 0.10
C ILE A 62 -9.34 11.76 -0.56
N SER A 63 -9.78 11.38 -1.77
CA SER A 63 -9.19 10.26 -2.53
C SER A 63 -7.74 10.55 -2.92
N CYS A 64 -7.45 11.80 -3.31
CA CYS A 64 -6.09 12.26 -3.58
C CYS A 64 -5.23 12.21 -2.31
N PHE A 65 -5.73 12.70 -1.18
CA PHE A 65 -5.01 12.63 0.09
C PHE A 65 -4.72 11.19 0.54
N GLN A 66 -5.65 10.26 0.32
CA GLN A 66 -5.42 8.84 0.57
C GLN A 66 -4.25 8.30 -0.27
N ALA A 67 -4.21 8.62 -1.57
CA ALA A 67 -3.12 8.22 -2.45
C ALA A 67 -1.77 8.86 -2.05
N CYS A 68 -1.76 10.16 -1.74
CA CYS A 68 -0.54 10.86 -1.28
C CYS A 68 -0.02 10.27 0.05
N MET A 69 -0.91 9.98 1.00
CA MET A 69 -0.55 9.36 2.27
C MET A 69 0.08 7.97 2.06
N ALA A 70 -0.52 7.17 1.19
CA ALA A 70 0.00 5.85 0.83
C ALA A 70 1.38 5.93 0.15
N GLY A 71 1.58 6.91 -0.74
CA GLY A 71 2.87 7.19 -1.38
C GLY A 71 3.95 7.62 -0.37
N GLY A 72 3.62 8.55 0.53
CA GLY A 72 4.53 8.99 1.60
C GLY A 72 4.93 7.84 2.53
N ALA A 73 3.98 6.98 2.91
CA ALA A 73 4.28 5.82 3.72
C ALA A 73 5.23 4.84 3.03
N LYS A 74 5.13 4.68 1.70
CA LYS A 74 6.07 3.83 0.95
C LYS A 74 7.51 4.35 1.00
N TYR A 75 7.70 5.67 0.90
CA TYR A 75 9.03 6.27 1.01
C TYR A 75 9.65 6.00 2.39
N TRP A 76 8.89 6.26 3.47
CA TRP A 76 9.37 6.04 4.83
C TRP A 76 9.63 4.56 5.12
N GLN A 77 8.80 3.66 4.59
CA GLN A 77 9.02 2.21 4.68
C GLN A 77 10.39 1.82 4.08
N ILE A 78 10.72 2.29 2.88
CA ILE A 78 12.03 2.01 2.25
C ILE A 78 13.17 2.55 3.10
N ARG A 79 13.01 3.76 3.66
CA ARG A 79 14.02 4.38 4.53
C ARG A 79 14.27 3.55 5.79
N TRP A 80 13.23 3.09 6.48
CA TRP A 80 13.39 2.26 7.67
C TRP A 80 13.97 0.90 7.35
N GLU A 81 13.53 0.26 6.26
CA GLU A 81 14.11 -1.01 5.80
C GLU A 81 15.63 -0.86 5.56
N ALA A 82 16.08 0.27 4.99
CA ALA A 82 17.50 0.55 4.83
C ALA A 82 18.23 0.78 6.17
N ALA A 83 17.60 1.49 7.12
CA ALA A 83 18.19 1.73 8.44
C ALA A 83 18.31 0.43 9.27
N VAL A 84 17.26 -0.39 9.29
CA VAL A 84 17.22 -1.67 10.01
C VAL A 84 18.25 -2.64 9.41
N LYS A 85 18.38 -2.72 8.08
CA LYS A 85 19.44 -3.52 7.43
C LYS A 85 20.84 -3.12 7.87
N ARG A 86 21.12 -1.82 7.97
CA ARG A 86 22.44 -1.35 8.41
C ARG A 86 22.73 -1.73 9.85
N LEU A 87 21.73 -1.58 10.74
CA LEU A 87 21.85 -1.98 12.14
C LEU A 87 22.02 -3.50 12.27
N GLU A 88 21.29 -4.29 11.49
CA GLU A 88 21.44 -5.74 11.45
C GLU A 88 22.87 -6.15 11.04
N LEU A 89 23.44 -5.53 9.99
CA LEU A 89 24.81 -5.83 9.59
C LEU A 89 25.84 -5.52 10.70
N MET A 90 25.66 -4.41 11.41
CA MET A 90 26.54 -4.08 12.55
C MET A 90 26.39 -5.11 13.67
N LEU A 91 25.16 -5.55 13.96
CA LEU A 91 24.88 -6.56 14.97
C LEU A 91 25.47 -7.92 14.59
N LEU A 92 25.35 -8.33 13.32
CA LEU A 92 25.94 -9.56 12.80
C LEU A 92 27.48 -9.54 12.87
N GLU A 93 28.10 -8.37 12.66
CA GLU A 93 29.55 -8.20 12.82
C GLU A 93 29.99 -8.32 14.28
N GLU A 94 29.24 -7.72 15.20
CA GLU A 94 29.51 -7.80 16.64
C GLU A 94 29.29 -9.22 17.18
N MET A 95 28.30 -9.93 16.66
CA MET A 95 27.97 -11.31 17.03
C MET A 95 28.64 -12.37 16.14
N LYS A 96 29.65 -12.00 15.34
CA LYS A 96 30.27 -12.93 14.37
C LYS A 96 30.83 -14.20 15.01
N ASP A 97 31.32 -14.09 16.24
CA ASP A 97 31.97 -15.17 17.00
C ASP A 97 30.97 -15.98 17.85
N GLN A 98 29.70 -15.57 17.88
CA GLN A 98 28.65 -16.29 18.58
C GLN A 98 28.02 -17.37 17.67
N PRO A 99 27.76 -18.58 18.19
CA PRO A 99 27.07 -19.61 17.44
C PRO A 99 25.58 -19.26 17.28
N LYS A 100 24.96 -19.69 16.18
CA LYS A 100 23.50 -19.55 15.91
C LYS A 100 23.01 -18.12 15.90
N VAL A 101 23.31 -17.39 14.83
CA VAL A 101 22.78 -16.04 14.62
C VAL A 101 22.00 -15.99 13.33
N PHE A 102 20.78 -15.47 13.40
CA PHE A 102 19.84 -15.45 12.30
C PHE A 102 19.91 -14.15 11.52
N GLN A 103 19.75 -14.26 10.20
CA GLN A 103 19.51 -13.10 9.34
C GLN A 103 18.00 -12.93 9.11
N LEU A 104 17.55 -11.69 9.15
CA LEU A 104 16.18 -11.28 8.91
C LEU A 104 16.09 -10.45 7.63
N PHE A 105 16.75 -9.28 7.58
CA PHE A 105 16.64 -8.35 6.44
C PHE A 105 17.79 -8.48 5.43
N THR A 106 18.90 -9.11 5.83
CA THR A 106 20.08 -9.35 4.98
C THR A 106 20.12 -10.76 4.37
N ALA A 107 19.11 -11.60 4.63
CA ALA A 107 19.07 -12.99 4.14
C ALA A 107 18.98 -13.13 2.61
N ASP A 108 18.51 -12.09 1.90
CA ASP A 108 18.50 -12.07 0.42
C ASP A 108 19.52 -11.06 -0.14
N MET A 109 20.60 -11.60 -0.71
CA MET A 109 21.66 -10.81 -1.35
C MET A 109 21.18 -9.97 -2.53
N LYS A 110 20.02 -10.28 -3.12
CA LYS A 110 19.42 -9.46 -4.19
C LYS A 110 19.16 -8.02 -3.75
N HIS A 111 18.90 -7.81 -2.46
CA HIS A 111 18.47 -6.53 -1.89
C HIS A 111 19.58 -5.80 -1.12
N LEU A 112 20.82 -6.26 -1.27
CA LEU A 112 22.03 -5.72 -0.65
C LEU A 112 22.92 -5.09 -1.72
N THR A 113 23.56 -3.98 -1.37
CA THR A 113 24.61 -3.36 -2.18
C THR A 113 25.86 -4.25 -2.21
N SER A 114 26.72 -4.10 -3.23
CA SER A 114 27.94 -4.89 -3.36
C SER A 114 28.87 -4.80 -2.13
N ALA A 115 28.88 -3.64 -1.46
CA ALA A 115 29.63 -3.44 -0.22
C ALA A 115 29.03 -4.27 0.93
N GLU A 116 27.71 -4.24 1.10
CA GLU A 116 27.02 -5.01 2.14
C GLU A 116 27.13 -6.53 1.90
N GLN A 117 27.06 -6.99 0.64
CA GLN A 117 27.30 -8.40 0.30
C GLN A 117 28.70 -8.85 0.70
N THR A 118 29.70 -8.00 0.46
CA THR A 118 31.10 -8.27 0.88
C THR A 118 31.20 -8.36 2.40
N ARG A 119 30.52 -7.49 3.14
CA ARG A 119 30.51 -7.53 4.62
C ARG A 119 29.94 -8.85 5.14
N VAL A 120 28.78 -9.30 4.64
CA VAL A 120 28.22 -10.60 5.07
C VAL A 120 29.18 -11.76 4.76
N ARG A 121 29.82 -11.75 3.60
CA ARG A 121 30.83 -12.76 3.25
C ARG A 121 32.02 -12.74 4.19
N GLN A 122 32.47 -11.56 4.64
CA GLN A 122 33.54 -11.42 5.61
C GLN A 122 33.13 -11.96 6.98
N ILE A 123 31.89 -11.74 7.42
CA ILE A 123 31.36 -12.30 8.68
C ILE A 123 31.40 -13.83 8.64
N ASN A 124 31.05 -14.43 7.50
CA ASN A 124 31.11 -15.89 7.30
C ASN A 124 32.52 -16.50 7.35
N LEU A 125 33.57 -15.69 7.32
CA LEU A 125 34.95 -16.18 7.52
C LEU A 125 35.28 -16.44 8.99
N ALA A 126 34.44 -15.97 9.93
CA ALA A 126 34.67 -16.19 11.35
C ALA A 126 34.57 -17.69 11.69
N PRO A 127 35.41 -18.23 12.60
CA PRO A 127 35.41 -19.65 12.94
C PRO A 127 34.05 -20.18 13.40
N ALA A 128 33.28 -19.37 14.13
CA ALA A 128 31.94 -19.72 14.59
C ALA A 128 30.93 -19.94 13.44
N ARG A 129 31.21 -19.41 12.24
CA ARG A 129 30.37 -19.53 11.04
C ARG A 129 30.70 -20.71 10.15
N ALA A 130 31.75 -21.49 10.47
CA ALA A 130 32.06 -22.70 9.74
C ALA A 130 30.94 -23.76 9.85
N LEU A 131 30.24 -23.81 10.98
CA LEU A 131 29.15 -24.75 11.25
C LEU A 131 27.76 -24.20 10.91
N ASP A 132 27.62 -22.87 10.87
CA ASP A 132 26.35 -22.17 10.63
C ASP A 132 26.62 -20.89 9.83
N PRO A 133 26.87 -21.01 8.52
CA PRO A 133 27.13 -19.87 7.66
C PRO A 133 25.86 -19.06 7.43
N LEU A 134 25.98 -17.73 7.48
CA LEU A 134 24.91 -16.83 7.08
C LEU A 134 24.57 -17.01 5.60
N GLU A 135 23.31 -16.79 5.24
CA GLU A 135 22.82 -16.99 3.88
C GLU A 135 23.43 -15.94 2.92
N VAL A 136 23.87 -16.42 1.74
CA VAL A 136 24.56 -15.61 0.71
C VAL A 136 23.96 -15.81 -0.67
N GLN A 137 22.88 -16.59 -0.80
CA GLN A 137 22.21 -16.82 -2.07
C GLN A 137 21.35 -15.62 -2.48
N LYS A 138 21.42 -15.27 -3.77
CA LYS A 138 20.53 -14.27 -4.37
C LYS A 138 19.18 -14.90 -4.65
N GLY A 139 18.10 -14.23 -4.25
CA GLY A 139 16.74 -14.71 -4.46
C GLY A 139 16.34 -15.86 -3.54
N PHE A 140 17.07 -16.07 -2.44
CA PHE A 140 16.75 -17.08 -1.43
C PHE A 140 15.30 -17.00 -0.97
N ILE A 141 14.86 -15.79 -0.60
CA ILE A 141 13.48 -15.55 -0.15
C ILE A 141 12.46 -15.85 -1.26
N GLN A 142 12.77 -15.52 -2.52
CA GLN A 142 11.85 -15.84 -3.62
C GLN A 142 11.73 -17.36 -3.83
N LYS A 143 12.84 -18.10 -3.67
CA LYS A 143 12.83 -19.55 -3.78
C LYS A 143 12.01 -20.18 -2.66
N LEU A 144 12.24 -19.76 -1.42
CA LEU A 144 11.49 -20.21 -0.24
C LEU A 144 9.99 -19.96 -0.41
N VAL A 145 9.61 -18.74 -0.80
CA VAL A 145 8.19 -18.40 -1.06
C VAL A 145 7.62 -19.26 -2.19
N ASN A 146 8.36 -19.52 -3.26
CA ASN A 146 7.87 -20.36 -4.36
C ASN A 146 7.70 -21.84 -3.94
N GLU A 147 8.55 -22.33 -3.03
CA GLU A 147 8.42 -23.67 -2.46
C GLU A 147 7.17 -23.77 -1.57
N ASP A 148 6.92 -22.79 -0.70
CA ASP A 148 5.70 -22.75 0.13
C ASP A 148 4.43 -22.62 -0.71
N LEU A 149 4.51 -21.93 -1.85
CA LEU A 149 3.37 -21.72 -2.74
C LEU A 149 3.06 -22.91 -3.67
N LYS A 150 3.90 -23.96 -3.72
CA LYS A 150 3.68 -25.12 -4.61
C LYS A 150 2.34 -25.81 -4.37
N ASP A 151 1.96 -25.92 -3.10
CA ASP A 151 0.73 -26.59 -2.68
C ASP A 151 -0.45 -25.62 -2.55
N SER A 152 -0.23 -24.34 -2.84
CA SER A 152 -1.26 -23.29 -2.76
C SER A 152 -2.08 -23.19 -4.05
N GLY A 153 -3.37 -22.88 -3.90
CA GLY A 153 -4.23 -22.61 -5.06
C GLY A 153 -3.73 -21.45 -5.93
N ARG A 154 -3.97 -21.53 -7.24
CA ARG A 154 -3.46 -20.56 -8.25
C ARG A 154 -3.74 -19.09 -7.90
N LEU A 155 -4.91 -18.79 -7.34
CA LEU A 155 -5.29 -17.42 -6.95
C LEU A 155 -4.46 -16.89 -5.78
N ILE A 156 -4.22 -17.74 -4.78
CA ILE A 156 -3.43 -17.40 -3.58
C ILE A 156 -1.97 -17.19 -3.98
N ALA A 157 -1.42 -18.12 -4.78
CA ALA A 157 -0.07 -18.00 -5.32
C ALA A 157 0.10 -16.71 -6.14
N PHE A 158 -0.89 -16.39 -6.99
CA PHE A 158 -0.90 -15.14 -7.73
C PHE A 158 -0.88 -13.92 -6.80
N ALA A 159 -1.80 -13.84 -5.83
CA ALA A 159 -1.90 -12.71 -4.92
C ALA A 159 -0.62 -12.48 -4.11
N ILE A 160 0.00 -13.55 -3.60
CA ILE A 160 1.25 -13.47 -2.83
C ILE A 160 2.41 -13.05 -3.75
N SER A 161 2.48 -13.60 -4.97
CA SER A 161 3.54 -13.27 -5.94
C SER A 161 3.53 -11.80 -6.39
N GLN A 162 2.35 -11.17 -6.46
CA GLN A 162 2.20 -9.75 -6.82
C GLN A 162 2.72 -8.80 -5.74
N ARG A 163 3.06 -9.32 -4.55
CA ARG A 163 3.62 -8.56 -3.43
C ARG A 163 2.80 -7.29 -3.17
N PHE A 164 1.49 -7.48 -2.99
CA PHE A 164 0.61 -6.40 -2.56
C PHE A 164 1.11 -5.88 -1.21
N SER A 165 1.74 -4.71 -1.22
CA SER A 165 2.23 -4.09 0.01
C SER A 165 1.12 -3.32 0.69
N VAL A 166 1.25 -3.18 2.00
CA VAL A 166 0.35 -2.41 2.88
C VAL A 166 0.12 -0.98 2.36
N SER A 167 1.08 -0.41 1.64
CA SER A 167 0.96 0.91 1.00
C SER A 167 0.41 0.92 -0.44
N LYS A 168 0.50 -0.17 -1.21
CA LYS A 168 0.10 -0.19 -2.63
C LYS A 168 -1.40 -0.28 -2.80
N ILE A 169 -2.07 -1.09 -1.97
CA ILE A 169 -3.52 -1.25 -2.05
C ILE A 169 -4.22 0.09 -1.78
N PRO A 170 -3.93 0.81 -0.67
CA PRO A 170 -4.48 2.15 -0.42
C PRO A 170 -4.31 3.13 -1.57
N PHE A 171 -3.14 3.11 -2.23
CA PHE A 171 -2.86 3.99 -3.36
C PHE A 171 -3.81 3.72 -4.54
N TRP A 172 -3.95 2.46 -4.93
CA TRP A 172 -4.87 2.06 -6.01
C TRP A 172 -6.32 2.30 -5.64
N VAL A 173 -6.71 2.04 -4.39
CA VAL A 173 -8.08 2.30 -3.91
C VAL A 173 -8.39 3.79 -3.97
N GLY A 174 -7.49 4.66 -3.49
CA GLY A 174 -7.64 6.11 -3.63
C GLY A 174 -7.76 6.55 -5.10
N PHE A 175 -6.95 5.98 -5.99
CA PHE A 175 -7.05 6.26 -7.43
C PHE A 175 -8.39 5.85 -8.04
N VAL A 176 -8.89 4.64 -7.72
CA VAL A 176 -10.19 4.16 -8.20
C VAL A 176 -11.34 5.01 -7.65
N LEU A 177 -11.31 5.33 -6.35
CA LEU A 177 -12.31 6.19 -5.72
C LEU A 177 -12.32 7.60 -6.34
N PHE A 178 -11.15 8.15 -6.66
CA PHE A 178 -11.06 9.43 -7.36
C PHE A 178 -11.85 9.40 -8.67
N TRP A 179 -11.68 8.35 -9.48
CA TRP A 179 -12.41 8.21 -10.74
C TRP A 179 -13.92 8.02 -10.53
N ILE A 180 -14.31 7.25 -9.52
CA ILE A 180 -15.73 7.12 -9.15
C ILE A 180 -16.32 8.50 -8.84
N TRP A 181 -15.67 9.28 -7.97
CA TRP A 181 -16.13 10.63 -7.66
C TRP A 181 -16.11 11.57 -8.84
N PHE A 182 -15.11 11.46 -9.71
CA PHE A 182 -15.02 12.25 -10.94
C PHE A 182 -16.19 11.96 -11.89
N PHE A 183 -16.55 10.70 -12.08
CA PHE A 183 -17.69 10.33 -12.91
C PHE A 183 -19.02 10.83 -12.31
N ILE A 184 -19.21 10.73 -10.99
CA ILE A 184 -20.38 11.28 -10.32
C ILE A 184 -20.42 12.81 -10.44
N TRP A 185 -19.27 13.47 -10.30
CA TRP A 185 -19.12 14.92 -10.43
C TRP A 185 -19.48 15.42 -11.84
N ILE A 186 -19.03 14.72 -12.89
CA ILE A 186 -19.40 15.02 -14.28
C ILE A 186 -20.93 14.98 -14.47
N ASN A 187 -21.60 14.01 -13.84
CA ASN A 187 -23.06 13.89 -13.90
C ASN A 187 -23.80 15.02 -13.17
N THR A 188 -23.11 15.81 -12.35
CA THR A 188 -23.69 17.00 -11.71
C THR A 188 -23.85 18.16 -12.70
N PHE A 189 -23.13 18.15 -13.83
CA PHE A 189 -23.29 19.14 -14.89
C PHE A 189 -24.31 18.67 -15.93
N ALA A 190 -25.34 19.49 -16.18
CA ALA A 190 -26.25 19.31 -17.30
C ALA A 190 -26.00 20.40 -18.35
N ILE A 191 -25.73 20.00 -19.59
CA ILE A 191 -25.66 20.89 -20.75
C ILE A 191 -26.88 20.60 -21.62
N LEU A 192 -27.70 21.62 -21.89
CA LEU A 192 -28.95 21.50 -22.68
C LEU A 192 -29.95 20.46 -22.13
N GLY A 193 -30.08 20.35 -20.80
CA GLY A 193 -31.04 19.44 -20.16
C GLY A 193 -30.64 17.95 -20.19
N LYS A 194 -29.45 17.62 -20.72
CA LYS A 194 -28.87 16.27 -20.63
C LYS A 194 -27.60 16.30 -19.76
N PRO A 195 -27.35 15.27 -18.93
CA PRO A 195 -26.11 15.18 -18.16
C PRO A 195 -24.90 15.12 -19.09
N LEU A 196 -23.81 15.80 -18.73
CA LEU A 196 -22.58 15.89 -19.53
C LEU A 196 -21.98 14.52 -19.85
N GLY A 197 -22.17 13.54 -18.96
CA GLY A 197 -21.75 12.14 -19.18
C GLY A 197 -22.37 11.51 -20.44
N ALA A 198 -23.61 11.88 -20.77
CA ALA A 198 -24.28 11.40 -21.99
C ALA A 198 -23.65 11.96 -23.27
N TRP A 199 -23.04 13.15 -23.20
CA TRP A 199 -22.33 13.77 -24.32
C TRP A 199 -20.92 13.23 -24.49
N ILE A 200 -20.20 12.96 -23.39
CA ILE A 200 -18.80 12.52 -23.43
C ILE A 200 -18.68 11.04 -23.84
N ALA A 201 -19.61 10.19 -23.44
CA ALA A 201 -19.48 8.75 -23.65
C ALA A 201 -19.96 8.26 -25.03
N GLY A 202 -20.80 9.01 -25.77
CA GLY A 202 -21.40 8.53 -27.03
C GLY A 202 -22.16 7.19 -26.92
N LEU A 203 -22.33 6.68 -25.70
CA LEU A 203 -22.80 5.34 -25.37
C LEU A 203 -24.25 5.47 -24.90
N ALA A 204 -25.16 5.07 -25.78
CA ALA A 204 -26.59 4.92 -25.52
C ALA A 204 -26.93 3.96 -24.34
N TRP A 205 -25.93 3.38 -23.68
CA TRP A 205 -26.05 2.53 -22.49
C TRP A 205 -26.11 3.32 -21.17
N TRP A 206 -25.73 4.61 -21.18
CA TRP A 206 -25.89 5.49 -20.00
C TRP A 206 -27.34 5.95 -19.79
N ASP A 207 -28.23 5.61 -20.71
CA ASP A 207 -29.70 5.69 -20.56
C ASP A 207 -30.28 4.39 -19.95
N ALA A 208 -29.45 3.47 -19.43
CA ALA A 208 -29.95 2.35 -18.63
C ALA A 208 -30.68 2.90 -17.40
N GLU A 209 -31.95 2.52 -17.25
CA GLU A 209 -32.89 2.98 -16.21
C GLU A 209 -32.36 2.90 -14.77
N VAL A 210 -31.25 2.19 -14.54
CA VAL A 210 -30.50 2.13 -13.29
C VAL A 210 -29.94 3.49 -12.84
N PHE A 211 -29.64 4.41 -13.78
CA PHE A 211 -29.14 5.75 -13.48
C PHE A 211 -30.16 6.89 -13.67
N ARG A 212 -31.38 6.57 -14.16
CA ARG A 212 -32.53 7.48 -14.11
C ARG A 212 -33.16 7.43 -12.71
N PHE A 213 -32.43 7.90 -11.70
CA PHE A 213 -33.07 8.32 -10.45
C PHE A 213 -33.92 9.58 -10.76
N PHE A 214 -35.17 9.32 -11.14
CA PHE A 214 -36.33 10.22 -11.15
C PHE A 214 -36.07 11.69 -11.58
N SER A 215 -35.95 11.91 -12.90
CA SER A 215 -36.45 13.18 -13.47
C SER A 215 -37.98 13.11 -13.55
N PHE A 216 -38.66 13.32 -12.43
CA PHE A 216 -40.09 13.65 -12.43
C PHE A 216 -40.24 15.10 -12.03
N VAL A 217 -40.10 15.98 -13.01
CA VAL A 217 -40.79 17.27 -13.00
C VAL A 217 -42.26 16.96 -13.20
N LYS A 218 -43.02 16.99 -12.10
CA LYS A 218 -44.46 17.26 -12.11
C LYS A 218 -44.73 18.42 -11.15
N ALA A 219 -44.64 19.63 -11.71
CA ALA A 219 -45.54 20.76 -11.53
C ALA A 219 -45.10 21.84 -12.51
#